data_AF-A0A4R3KKN8-F1
#
_entry.id   AF-A0A4R3KKN8-F1
#
_cell.length_a   1.000
_cell.length_b   1.000
_cell.length_c   1.000
_cell.angle_alpha   90.00
_cell.angle_beta   90.00
_cell.angle_gamma   90.00
#
_symmetry.space_group_name_H-M   'P 1'
#
loop_
_entity.id
_entity.type
_entity.pdbx_description
1 polymer ?
#
loop_
_entity_poly.entity_id
_entity_poly.type
_entity_poly.pdbx_seq_one_letter_code
_entity_poly.pdbx_strand_id
1 'polypeptide(L)'
;MESNSHITLIQAKNGELTCEYSNDEQSLLLHSKYNPTKEAEAFISNHIHELNKYKKVVVYGLGCGHHIKALLRQTEESHQEIEVWEWNLDLYKMIQEIDQLNEVFSHKRVRIFATDNREIILKKLQDYAVKEFYLLIHSPSMKIIPSKFQKFKDIMQDYQINISNILANRDMLNEHFSINRIKAKVNYHTLIDSLNGVSAILVSAGPSLNKSLSYLRENIDKYIIASVGTALTPLIENGIIPDFVLITDPSEKIIEQFYQVDNEILTSIPLFYFGTVHPKVISFYPGKKIMLLQKGMELAEEMAVKNELPLIDTGGSVATALLDWLVKLGAKQICFIGQDLAYTNNETHNPGTHNYRIIKKEEMSFYHKVDNYFGNGKVLTTTNLLLYKNWFEKYIQKHKGIKFVNATEGGAYIKGAEHISFEQFIKRLNSTNVRYKRNQFKQLIEQL
;
A
#
# COMPACT_ATOMS: atom_id res chain seq x y z
N MET A 1 26.20 26.32 -13.11
CA MET A 1 26.90 27.00 -12.01
C MET A 1 26.97 25.99 -10.88
N GLU A 2 28.17 25.52 -10.56
CA GLU A 2 28.39 24.67 -9.38
C GLU A 2 28.05 25.52 -8.15
N SER A 3 27.14 25.04 -7.29
CA SER A 3 26.85 25.71 -6.03
C SER A 3 28.08 25.61 -5.13
N ASN A 4 28.54 26.71 -4.54
CA ASN A 4 29.62 26.69 -3.55
C ASN A 4 29.11 26.09 -2.23
N SER A 5 28.93 24.77 -2.20
CA SER A 5 28.57 24.06 -0.98
C SER A 5 29.83 23.72 -0.18
N HIS A 6 29.75 23.87 1.13
CA HIS A 6 30.81 23.51 2.07
C HIS A 6 30.23 22.75 3.26
N ILE A 7 31.05 21.89 3.87
CA ILE A 7 30.71 21.20 5.11
C ILE A 7 31.73 21.54 6.17
N THR A 8 31.21 21.93 7.33
CA THR A 8 32.02 22.23 8.51
C THR A 8 31.72 21.21 9.59
N LEU A 9 32.76 20.65 10.19
CA LEU A 9 32.64 19.87 11.42
C LEU A 9 32.47 20.80 12.60
N ILE A 10 31.41 20.57 13.38
CA ILE A 10 31.09 21.34 14.57
C ILE A 10 31.03 20.39 15.76
N GLN A 11 31.54 20.82 16.91
CA GLN A 11 31.38 20.09 18.15
C GLN A 11 29.98 20.33 18.75
N ALA A 12 29.22 19.25 18.96
CA ALA A 12 27.97 19.27 19.69
C ALA A 12 28.22 19.46 21.19
N LYS A 13 27.17 19.82 21.95
CA LYS A 13 27.30 20.10 23.40
C LYS A 13 27.80 18.92 24.23
N ASN A 14 27.59 17.69 23.77
CA ASN A 14 28.11 16.48 24.41
C ASN A 14 29.57 16.15 24.02
N GLY A 15 30.21 16.99 23.21
CA GLY A 15 31.60 16.82 22.77
C GLY A 15 31.78 16.02 21.48
N GLU A 16 30.71 15.38 20.95
CA GLU A 16 30.74 14.66 19.68
C GLU A 16 30.72 15.61 18.49
N LEU A 17 31.15 15.14 17.31
CA LEU A 17 31.05 15.94 16.09
C LEU A 17 29.68 15.82 15.43
N THR A 18 29.19 16.94 14.91
CA THR A 18 28.12 17.02 13.92
C THR A 18 28.66 17.76 12.70
N CYS A 19 27.96 17.67 11.57
CA CYS A 19 28.32 18.39 10.35
C CYS A 19 27.24 19.41 10.05
N GLU A 20 27.68 20.61 9.72
CA GLU A 20 26.85 21.64 9.13
C GLU A 20 27.12 21.67 7.63
N TYR A 21 26.07 21.44 6.84
CA TYR A 21 26.10 21.65 5.40
C TYR A 21 25.59 23.05 5.09
N SER A 22 26.37 23.80 4.31
CA SER A 22 26.02 25.16 3.92
C SER A 22 26.17 25.34 2.42
N ASN A 23 25.22 26.02 1.80
CA ASN A 23 25.30 26.50 0.42
C ASN A 23 24.82 27.96 0.35
N ASP A 24 24.73 28.52 -0.86
CA ASP A 24 24.33 29.92 -1.06
C ASP A 24 22.91 30.24 -0.55
N GLU A 25 22.07 29.23 -0.29
CA GLU A 25 20.66 29.40 0.08
C GLU A 25 20.37 29.06 1.55
N GLN A 26 21.13 28.15 2.17
CA GLN A 26 20.83 27.62 3.50
C GLN A 26 22.06 27.03 4.20
N SER A 27 22.03 27.07 5.53
CA SER A 27 22.83 26.21 6.40
C SER A 27 21.91 25.19 7.10
N LEU A 28 22.35 23.94 7.17
CA LEU A 28 21.62 22.84 7.77
C LEU A 28 22.56 21.93 8.57
N LEU A 29 22.25 21.74 9.85
CA LEU A 29 22.86 20.69 10.65
C LEU A 29 22.36 19.31 10.20
N LEU A 30 23.29 18.40 9.94
CA LEU A 30 23.00 17.03 9.57
C LEU A 30 22.69 16.14 10.78
N HIS A 31 23.15 16.52 11.98
CA HIS A 31 22.78 15.90 13.25
C HIS A 31 22.66 16.94 14.38
N SER A 32 22.08 16.52 15.49
CA SER A 32 21.76 17.29 16.69
C SER A 32 22.97 18.04 17.22
N LYS A 33 22.82 19.36 17.40
CA LYS A 33 23.81 20.19 18.10
C LYS A 33 23.98 19.87 19.58
N TYR A 34 23.11 19.03 20.15
CA TYR A 34 23.13 18.69 21.58
C TYR A 34 23.76 17.33 21.83
N ASN A 35 23.28 16.30 21.12
CA ASN A 35 23.74 14.92 21.26
C ASN A 35 23.39 14.14 19.98
N PRO A 36 24.31 14.09 19.00
CA PRO A 36 24.15 13.36 17.75
C PRO A 36 23.83 11.87 17.93
N THR A 37 24.56 11.17 18.82
CA THR A 37 24.35 9.75 19.08
C THR A 37 22.94 9.47 19.60
N LYS A 38 22.45 10.23 20.58
CA LYS A 38 21.11 10.03 21.16
C LYS A 38 19.99 10.28 20.15
N GLU A 39 20.15 11.28 19.28
CA GLU A 39 19.21 11.53 18.18
C GLU A 39 19.19 10.33 17.22
N ALA A 40 20.36 9.85 16.81
CA ALA A 40 20.51 8.71 15.93
C ALA A 40 19.90 7.43 16.53
N GLU A 41 20.13 7.17 17.81
CA GLU A 41 19.54 6.01 18.51
C GLU A 41 18.01 6.08 18.56
N ALA A 42 17.45 7.25 18.86
CA ALA A 42 16.01 7.48 18.86
C ALA A 42 15.41 7.36 17.45
N PHE A 43 16.14 7.83 16.43
CA PHE A 43 15.74 7.65 15.04
C PHE A 43 15.67 6.17 14.68
N ILE A 44 16.71 5.38 14.95
CA ILE A 44 16.69 3.95 14.62
C ILE A 44 15.66 3.17 15.46
N SER A 45 15.48 3.50 16.75
CA SER A 45 14.53 2.80 17.61
C SER A 45 13.09 2.90 17.11
N ASN A 46 12.71 4.04 16.52
CA ASN A 46 11.37 4.23 15.94
C ASN A 46 11.11 3.31 14.74
N HIS A 47 12.17 2.79 14.11
CA HIS A 47 12.08 1.91 12.96
C HIS A 47 12.42 0.45 13.28
N ILE A 48 12.82 0.12 14.52
CA ILE A 48 13.40 -1.19 14.86
C ILE A 48 12.50 -2.38 14.50
N HIS A 49 11.19 -2.23 14.70
CA HIS A 49 10.24 -3.28 14.37
C HIS A 49 10.14 -3.55 12.87
N GLU A 50 10.17 -2.50 12.05
CA GLU A 50 10.20 -2.66 10.59
C GLU A 50 11.55 -3.18 10.14
N LEU A 51 12.65 -2.68 10.71
CA LEU A 51 14.00 -3.13 10.40
C LEU A 51 14.15 -4.63 10.55
N ASN A 52 13.65 -5.21 11.66
CA ASN A 52 13.77 -6.64 11.94
C ASN A 52 13.09 -7.56 10.92
N LYS A 53 12.22 -7.03 10.04
CA LYS A 53 11.54 -7.79 8.99
C LYS A 53 12.40 -8.03 7.74
N TYR A 54 13.53 -7.33 7.61
CA TYR A 54 14.35 -7.35 6.39
C TYR A 54 15.78 -7.80 6.67
N LYS A 55 16.36 -8.57 5.75
CA LYS A 55 17.79 -8.94 5.83
C LYS A 55 18.72 -7.83 5.34
N LYS A 56 18.18 -6.94 4.50
CA LYS A 56 18.90 -5.82 3.90
C LYS A 56 18.19 -4.51 4.26
N VAL A 57 18.98 -3.53 4.68
CA VAL A 57 18.54 -2.17 4.98
C VAL A 57 19.28 -1.23 4.05
N VAL A 58 18.55 -0.37 3.36
CA VAL A 58 19.11 0.73 2.58
C VAL A 58 18.93 2.01 3.39
N VAL A 59 19.99 2.78 3.56
CA VAL A 59 19.95 4.08 4.21
C VAL A 59 20.19 5.14 3.14
N TYR A 60 19.22 6.02 2.91
CA TYR A 60 19.47 7.22 2.12
C TYR A 60 20.05 8.32 3.00
N GLY A 61 21.22 8.82 2.61
CA GLY A 61 21.94 9.90 3.27
C GLY A 61 23.04 9.39 4.19
N LEU A 62 24.28 9.76 3.89
CA LEU A 62 25.45 9.42 4.71
C LEU A 62 25.49 10.25 5.99
N GLY A 63 25.07 11.52 5.91
CA GLY A 63 25.14 12.48 7.03
C GLY A 63 26.55 12.54 7.61
N CYS A 64 26.65 12.50 8.94
CA CYS A 64 27.91 12.25 9.66
C CYS A 64 27.91 10.86 10.30
N GLY A 65 27.20 9.91 9.69
CA GLY A 65 27.17 8.49 10.04
C GLY A 65 26.69 8.09 11.44
N HIS A 66 26.21 8.99 12.29
CA HIS A 66 25.68 8.64 13.62
C HIS A 66 24.52 7.66 13.55
N HIS A 67 23.56 7.88 12.65
CA HIS A 67 22.44 6.96 12.40
C HIS A 67 22.90 5.61 11.85
N ILE A 68 23.98 5.57 11.07
CA ILE A 68 24.53 4.31 10.55
C ILE A 68 25.22 3.53 11.69
N LYS A 69 25.95 4.21 12.58
CA LYS A 69 26.52 3.59 13.79
C LYS A 69 25.43 3.06 14.72
N ALA A 70 24.38 3.85 14.97
CA ALA A 70 23.24 3.41 15.75
C ALA A 70 22.56 2.19 15.12
N LEU A 71 22.38 2.18 13.80
CA LEU A 71 21.83 1.04 13.05
C LEU A 71 22.71 -0.19 13.19
N LEU A 72 24.03 -0.06 13.02
CA LEU A 72 24.97 -1.16 13.21
C LEU A 72 24.83 -1.80 14.59
N ARG A 73 24.78 -1.00 15.66
CA ARG A 73 24.65 -1.49 17.04
C ARG A 73 23.32 -2.20 17.27
N GLN A 74 22.20 -1.58 16.86
CA GLN A 74 20.88 -2.18 17.06
C GLN A 74 20.61 -3.44 16.21
N THR A 75 21.42 -3.67 15.17
CA THR A 75 21.23 -4.78 14.21
C THR A 75 22.40 -5.78 14.25
N GLU A 76 23.18 -5.76 15.33
CA GLU A 76 24.37 -6.61 15.47
C GLU A 76 24.01 -8.10 15.41
N GLU A 77 22.98 -8.52 16.17
CA GLU A 77 22.54 -9.92 16.23
C GLU A 77 21.92 -10.41 14.92
N SER A 78 21.19 -9.55 14.22
CA SER A 78 20.49 -9.90 12.97
C SER A 78 21.42 -9.91 11.75
N HIS A 79 22.67 -9.47 11.89
CA HIS A 79 23.69 -9.46 10.84
C HIS A 79 23.23 -8.82 9.52
N GLN A 80 22.35 -7.81 9.61
CA GLN A 80 21.77 -7.16 8.44
C GLN A 80 22.82 -6.52 7.53
N GLU A 81 22.63 -6.66 6.22
CA GLU A 81 23.40 -5.92 5.22
C GLU A 81 22.90 -4.47 5.14
N ILE A 82 23.82 -3.51 5.24
CA ILE A 82 23.52 -2.08 5.21
C ILE A 82 24.12 -1.48 3.94
N GLU A 83 23.27 -0.99 3.04
CA GLU A 83 23.69 -0.24 1.87
C GLU A 83 23.35 1.24 2.06
N VAL A 84 24.34 2.12 1.96
CA VAL A 84 24.16 3.57 2.16
C VAL A 84 24.18 4.26 0.81
N TRP A 85 23.13 4.98 0.47
CA TRP A 85 23.02 5.77 -0.76
C TRP A 85 23.33 7.23 -0.47
N GLU A 86 24.31 7.79 -1.19
CA GLU A 86 24.66 9.21 -1.10
C GLU A 86 24.77 9.83 -2.50
N TRP A 87 23.98 10.86 -2.77
CA TRP A 87 23.91 11.44 -4.12
C TRP A 87 24.46 12.86 -4.19
N ASN A 88 24.85 13.40 -3.04
CA ASN A 88 25.67 14.57 -2.95
C ASN A 88 27.14 14.09 -2.85
N LEU A 89 27.82 14.04 -4.00
CA LEU A 89 29.22 13.60 -4.05
C LEU A 89 30.15 14.54 -3.28
N ASP A 90 29.81 15.81 -3.16
CA ASP A 90 30.60 16.77 -2.39
C ASP A 90 30.53 16.43 -0.90
N LEU A 91 29.31 16.15 -0.39
CA LEU A 91 29.12 15.60 0.95
C LEU A 91 29.93 14.31 1.15
N TYR A 92 29.83 13.36 0.23
CA TYR A 92 30.56 12.09 0.35
C TYR A 92 32.08 12.29 0.47
N LYS A 93 32.67 13.10 -0.41
CA LYS A 93 34.12 13.39 -0.40
C LYS A 93 34.55 14.03 0.91
N MET A 94 33.83 15.06 1.36
CA MET A 94 34.13 15.76 2.61
C MET A 94 34.02 14.84 3.83
N ILE A 95 33.02 13.97 3.86
CA ILE A 95 32.79 13.04 4.97
C ILE A 95 33.82 11.91 5.02
N GLN A 96 34.34 11.48 3.86
CA GLN A 96 35.34 10.42 3.77
C GLN A 96 36.67 10.80 4.44
N GLU A 97 36.99 12.09 4.56
CA GLU A 97 38.21 12.59 5.20
C GLU A 97 38.09 12.68 6.74
N ILE A 98 36.92 12.33 7.31
CA ILE A 98 36.65 12.46 8.75
C ILE A 98 36.97 11.14 9.47
N ASP A 99 38.02 11.15 10.29
CA ASP A 99 38.50 9.96 11.01
C ASP A 99 37.43 9.29 11.88
N GLN A 100 36.51 10.05 12.47
CA GLN A 100 35.44 9.48 13.30
C GLN A 100 34.50 8.54 12.51
N LEU A 101 34.55 8.53 11.18
CA LEU A 101 33.68 7.70 10.33
C LEU A 101 34.39 6.50 9.72
N ASN A 102 35.68 6.32 9.99
CA ASN A 102 36.44 5.14 9.58
C ASN A 102 35.76 3.83 9.98
N GLU A 103 35.11 3.78 11.14
CA GLU A 103 34.30 2.63 11.57
C GLU A 103 33.21 2.31 10.55
N VAL A 104 32.44 3.31 10.08
CA VAL A 104 31.35 3.10 9.11
C VAL A 104 31.90 2.66 7.76
N PHE A 105 32.96 3.31 7.26
CA PHE A 105 33.56 3.01 5.96
C PHE A 105 34.22 1.63 5.90
N SER A 106 34.80 1.15 7.01
CA SER A 106 35.52 -0.12 7.08
C SER A 106 34.66 -1.30 7.55
N HIS A 107 33.44 -1.05 8.04
CA HIS A 107 32.61 -2.10 8.61
C HIS A 107 32.15 -3.10 7.55
N LYS A 108 32.39 -4.40 7.77
CA LYS A 108 32.09 -5.51 6.82
C LYS A 108 30.63 -5.59 6.35
N ARG A 109 29.69 -5.10 7.16
CA ARG A 109 28.24 -5.07 6.85
C ARG A 109 27.80 -3.83 6.07
N VAL A 110 28.66 -2.82 5.93
CA VAL A 110 28.31 -1.55 5.29
C VAL A 110 28.87 -1.51 3.88
N ARG A 111 28.01 -1.16 2.91
CA ARG A 111 28.41 -0.84 1.53
C ARG A 111 27.92 0.56 1.21
N ILE A 112 28.85 1.49 0.98
CA ILE A 112 28.49 2.85 0.61
C ILE A 112 28.48 2.98 -0.90
N PHE A 113 27.37 3.50 -1.42
CA PHE A 113 27.14 3.74 -2.82
C PHE A 113 26.91 5.23 -3.03
N ALA A 114 27.98 5.93 -3.40
CA ALA A 114 27.97 7.36 -3.67
C ALA A 114 28.09 7.64 -5.17
N THR A 115 27.15 8.41 -5.74
CA THR A 115 27.19 8.78 -7.17
C THR A 115 26.35 10.00 -7.46
N ASP A 116 26.76 10.80 -8.45
CA ASP A 116 25.94 11.85 -9.05
C ASP A 116 25.58 11.51 -10.52
N ASN A 117 25.73 10.24 -10.92
CA ASN A 117 25.32 9.78 -12.23
C ASN A 117 23.82 9.44 -12.23
N ARG A 118 23.06 10.23 -12.99
CA ARG A 118 21.60 10.11 -13.10
C ARG A 118 21.14 8.73 -13.57
N GLU A 119 21.82 8.12 -14.55
CA GLU A 119 21.40 6.83 -15.11
C GLU A 119 21.56 5.71 -14.09
N ILE A 120 22.66 5.75 -13.33
CA ILE A 120 22.92 4.76 -12.29
C ILE A 120 21.92 4.90 -11.14
N ILE A 121 21.60 6.15 -10.76
CA ILE A 121 20.53 6.47 -9.81
C ILE A 121 19.19 5.91 -10.26
N LEU A 122 18.80 6.14 -11.52
CA LEU A 122 17.53 5.64 -12.06
C LEU A 122 17.47 4.12 -12.07
N LYS A 123 18.59 3.45 -12.37
CA LYS A 123 18.68 1.99 -12.29
C LYS A 123 18.48 1.48 -10.86
N LYS A 124 19.11 2.12 -9.87
CA LYS A 124 18.91 1.79 -8.44
C LYS A 124 17.47 2.01 -7.98
N LEU A 125 16.81 3.05 -8.49
CA LEU A 125 15.39 3.28 -8.26
C LEU A 125 14.47 2.22 -8.87
N GLN A 126 14.88 1.56 -9.95
CA GLN A 126 14.14 0.41 -10.48
C GLN A 126 14.27 -0.80 -9.56
N ASP A 127 15.43 -1.02 -8.94
CA ASP A 127 15.63 -2.08 -7.94
C ASP A 127 14.75 -1.85 -6.69
N TYR A 128 14.51 -0.59 -6.31
CA TYR A 128 13.56 -0.22 -5.24
C TYR A 128 12.14 -0.74 -5.50
N ALA A 129 11.73 -0.87 -6.77
CA ALA A 129 10.42 -1.41 -7.11
C ALA A 129 10.27 -2.90 -6.74
N VAL A 130 11.35 -3.62 -6.42
CA VAL A 130 11.34 -5.05 -6.11
C VAL A 130 11.15 -5.32 -4.59
N LYS A 131 11.28 -4.30 -3.73
CA LYS A 131 11.00 -4.34 -2.27
C LYS A 131 11.59 -5.53 -1.49
N GLU A 132 12.88 -5.83 -1.68
CA GLU A 132 13.58 -6.83 -0.86
C GLU A 132 14.37 -6.22 0.32
N PHE A 133 14.22 -4.92 0.56
CA PHE A 133 14.92 -4.19 1.60
C PHE A 133 14.01 -3.16 2.29
N TYR A 134 14.38 -2.79 3.51
CA TYR A 134 13.80 -1.63 4.18
C TYR A 134 14.59 -0.37 3.84
N LEU A 135 13.93 0.70 3.39
CA LEU A 135 14.57 1.99 3.16
C LEU A 135 14.39 2.89 4.38
N LEU A 136 15.50 3.34 4.96
CA LEU A 136 15.58 4.40 5.96
C LEU A 136 16.00 5.70 5.27
N ILE A 137 15.28 6.80 5.54
CA ILE A 137 15.62 8.12 5.00
C ILE A 137 16.11 9.01 6.12
N HIS A 138 17.39 9.40 6.05
CA HIS A 138 17.93 10.43 6.92
C HIS A 138 17.43 11.81 6.44
N SER A 139 16.45 12.37 7.16
CA SER A 139 15.74 13.59 6.74
C SER A 139 16.64 14.79 6.44
N PRO A 140 17.69 15.11 7.26
CA PRO A 140 18.61 16.19 6.95
C PRO A 140 19.35 15.98 5.61
N SER A 141 19.84 14.77 5.34
CA SER A 141 20.50 14.45 4.07
C SER A 141 19.56 14.55 2.86
N MET A 142 18.27 14.21 3.02
CA MET A 142 17.27 14.37 1.96
C MET A 142 17.02 15.85 1.59
N LYS A 143 17.25 16.80 2.50
CA LYS A 143 17.07 18.23 2.20
C LYS A 143 18.15 18.76 1.26
N ILE A 144 19.35 18.19 1.32
CA ILE A 144 20.55 18.64 0.60
C ILE A 144 20.84 17.83 -0.67
N ILE A 145 19.86 17.06 -1.15
CA ILE A 145 19.94 16.39 -2.45
C ILE A 145 20.13 17.47 -3.53
N PRO A 146 21.11 17.32 -4.44
CA PRO A 146 21.31 18.26 -5.53
C PRO A 146 20.04 18.45 -6.36
N SER A 147 19.73 19.70 -6.74
CA SER A 147 18.50 20.07 -7.48
C SER A 147 18.31 19.29 -8.79
N LYS A 148 19.40 18.87 -9.44
CA LYS A 148 19.38 17.98 -10.62
C LYS A 148 18.68 16.63 -10.38
N PHE A 149 18.47 16.24 -9.12
CA PHE A 149 17.77 15.02 -8.70
C PHE A 149 16.43 15.30 -8.00
N GLN A 150 15.79 16.45 -8.24
CA GLN A 150 14.52 16.82 -7.60
C GLN A 150 13.45 15.70 -7.67
N LYS A 151 13.29 15.06 -8.84
CA LYS A 151 12.32 13.96 -9.00
C LYS A 151 12.52 12.81 -8.00
N PHE A 152 13.76 12.52 -7.62
CA PHE A 152 14.00 11.52 -6.58
C PHE A 152 13.68 12.04 -5.20
N LYS A 153 14.05 13.29 -4.90
CA LYS A 153 13.70 13.92 -3.63
C LYS A 153 12.19 13.84 -3.40
N ASP A 154 11.39 14.10 -4.44
CA ASP A 154 9.93 13.97 -4.39
C ASP A 154 9.50 12.52 -4.06
N ILE A 155 10.07 11.52 -4.74
CA ILE A 155 9.79 10.09 -4.48
C ILE A 155 10.17 9.68 -3.04
N MET A 156 11.30 10.16 -2.54
CA MET A 156 11.77 9.91 -1.18
C MET A 156 10.89 10.58 -0.13
N GLN A 157 10.44 11.80 -0.39
CA GLN A 157 9.49 12.51 0.47
C GLN A 157 8.16 11.77 0.57
N ASP A 158 7.59 11.35 -0.57
CA ASP A 158 6.38 10.54 -0.60
C ASP A 158 6.54 9.25 0.20
N TYR A 159 7.68 8.57 0.07
CA TYR A 159 7.96 7.36 0.86
C TYR A 159 8.12 7.65 2.35
N GLN A 160 8.84 8.71 2.72
CA GLN A 160 9.02 9.10 4.13
C GLN A 160 7.68 9.37 4.80
N ILE A 161 6.80 10.14 4.15
CA ILE A 161 5.45 10.42 4.65
C ILE A 161 4.67 9.12 4.87
N ASN A 162 4.72 8.20 3.90
CA ASN A 162 4.04 6.91 4.02
C ASN A 162 4.57 6.06 5.19
N ILE A 163 5.88 5.98 5.38
CA ILE A 163 6.48 5.25 6.52
C ILE A 163 6.11 5.93 7.85
N SER A 164 6.20 7.25 7.94
CA SER A 164 5.80 7.98 9.15
C SER A 164 4.34 7.71 9.52
N ASN A 165 3.44 7.67 8.53
CA ASN A 165 2.04 7.32 8.76
C ASN A 165 1.88 5.88 9.25
N ILE A 166 2.64 4.91 8.72
CA ILE A 166 2.60 3.51 9.18
C ILE A 166 3.06 3.43 10.64
N LEU A 167 4.19 4.07 10.98
CA LEU A 167 4.74 4.04 12.32
C LEU A 167 3.83 4.73 13.34
N ALA A 168 3.31 5.91 13.01
CA ALA A 168 2.43 6.68 13.89
C ALA A 168 1.11 5.96 14.20
N ASN A 169 0.60 5.16 13.25
CA ASN A 169 -0.65 4.44 13.43
C ASN A 169 -0.47 3.04 14.03
N ARG A 170 0.76 2.54 14.23
CA ARG A 170 0.99 1.14 14.66
C ARG A 170 0.29 0.78 15.97
N ASP A 171 0.42 1.62 16.99
CA ASP A 171 -0.17 1.34 18.31
C ASP A 171 -1.70 1.33 18.24
N MET A 172 -2.29 2.28 17.52
CA MET A 172 -3.73 2.33 17.24
C MET A 172 -4.20 1.06 16.50
N LEU A 173 -3.47 0.61 15.47
CA LEU A 173 -3.81 -0.60 14.73
C LEU A 173 -3.73 -1.86 15.61
N ASN A 174 -2.73 -1.94 16.49
CA ASN A 174 -2.58 -3.02 17.47
C ASN A 174 -3.70 -3.01 18.52
N GLU A 175 -4.12 -1.83 18.96
CA GLU A 175 -5.25 -1.65 19.86
C GLU A 175 -6.55 -2.11 19.18
N HIS A 176 -6.83 -1.64 17.96
CA HIS A 176 -7.99 -2.07 17.18
C HIS A 176 -8.03 -3.60 17.01
N PHE A 177 -6.90 -4.19 16.64
CA PHE A 177 -6.80 -5.65 16.50
C PHE A 177 -7.05 -6.37 17.83
N SER A 178 -6.51 -5.84 18.93
CA SER A 178 -6.70 -6.40 20.25
C SER A 178 -8.15 -6.35 20.72
N ILE A 179 -8.90 -5.30 20.37
CA ILE A 179 -10.33 -5.17 20.65
C ILE A 179 -11.14 -6.11 19.74
N ASN A 180 -10.87 -6.07 18.44
CA ASN A 180 -11.66 -6.80 17.45
C ASN A 180 -11.48 -8.31 17.58
N ARG A 181 -10.28 -8.80 17.89
CA ARG A 181 -10.04 -10.24 18.09
C ARG A 181 -10.86 -10.85 19.23
N ILE A 182 -11.23 -10.07 20.24
CA ILE A 182 -12.07 -10.54 21.36
C ILE A 182 -13.50 -10.82 20.89
N LYS A 183 -14.01 -9.98 19.97
CA LYS A 183 -15.36 -10.11 19.40
C LYS A 183 -15.41 -11.02 18.17
N ALA A 184 -14.25 -11.34 17.60
CA ALA A 184 -14.14 -12.07 16.36
C ALA A 184 -14.28 -13.59 16.58
N LYS A 185 -15.01 -14.23 15.67
CA LYS A 185 -14.77 -15.62 15.33
C LYS A 185 -13.77 -15.67 14.19
N VAL A 186 -12.64 -16.33 14.41
CA VAL A 186 -11.56 -16.46 13.41
C VAL A 186 -11.52 -17.90 12.95
N ASN A 187 -12.44 -18.24 12.04
CA ASN A 187 -12.51 -19.56 11.45
C ASN A 187 -13.07 -19.42 10.04
N TYR A 188 -12.22 -19.16 9.05
CA TYR A 188 -12.63 -19.11 7.65
C TYR A 188 -11.99 -20.22 6.82
N HIS A 189 -11.46 -21.26 7.48
CA HIS A 189 -10.89 -22.43 6.79
C HIS A 189 -11.94 -23.07 5.87
N THR A 190 -13.18 -23.20 6.32
CA THR A 190 -14.27 -23.81 5.52
C THR A 190 -14.64 -23.01 4.28
N LEU A 191 -14.24 -21.74 4.20
CA LEU A 191 -14.46 -20.87 3.04
C LEU A 191 -13.33 -21.00 1.99
N ILE A 192 -12.18 -21.56 2.35
CA ILE A 192 -11.09 -21.75 1.38
C ILE A 192 -11.56 -22.68 0.26
N ASP A 193 -11.30 -22.28 -0.98
CA ASP A 193 -11.76 -22.94 -2.21
C ASP A 193 -13.30 -23.11 -2.37
N SER A 194 -14.10 -22.48 -1.52
CA SER A 194 -15.57 -22.60 -1.54
C SER A 194 -16.21 -21.99 -2.79
N LEU A 195 -15.50 -21.16 -3.53
CA LEU A 195 -15.89 -20.54 -4.80
C LEU A 195 -15.10 -21.11 -6.00
N ASN A 196 -14.51 -22.30 -5.86
CA ASN A 196 -13.92 -22.98 -7.01
C ASN A 196 -14.98 -23.28 -8.10
N GLY A 197 -14.61 -23.01 -9.35
CA GLY A 197 -15.46 -23.20 -10.53
C GLY A 197 -16.45 -22.08 -10.82
N VAL A 198 -16.48 -20.98 -10.04
CA VAL A 198 -17.33 -19.82 -10.33
C VAL A 198 -16.53 -18.57 -10.70
N SER A 199 -17.14 -17.74 -11.53
CA SER A 199 -16.65 -16.39 -11.81
C SER A 199 -17.02 -15.45 -10.67
N ALA A 200 -16.11 -14.56 -10.31
CA ALA A 200 -16.33 -13.52 -9.32
C ALA A 200 -16.14 -12.12 -9.90
N ILE A 201 -16.94 -11.18 -9.44
CA ILE A 201 -16.81 -9.75 -9.72
C ILE A 201 -16.25 -9.07 -8.49
N LEU A 202 -15.10 -8.41 -8.66
CA LEU A 202 -14.57 -7.46 -7.70
C LEU A 202 -15.13 -6.08 -8.04
N VAL A 203 -15.96 -5.55 -7.16
CA VAL A 203 -16.61 -4.25 -7.33
C VAL A 203 -15.90 -3.19 -6.49
N SER A 204 -15.34 -2.20 -7.18
CA SER A 204 -14.72 -1.02 -6.58
C SER A 204 -15.53 0.25 -6.89
N ALA A 205 -15.27 1.34 -6.17
CA ALA A 205 -16.08 2.56 -6.19
C ALA A 205 -15.61 3.62 -7.22
N GLY A 206 -14.82 3.23 -8.21
CA GLY A 206 -14.35 4.13 -9.26
C GLY A 206 -15.49 4.66 -10.15
N PRO A 207 -15.33 5.86 -10.75
CA PRO A 207 -16.32 6.44 -11.66
C PRO A 207 -16.87 5.50 -12.74
N SER A 208 -16.05 4.57 -13.24
CA SER A 208 -16.50 3.63 -14.26
C SER A 208 -17.55 2.62 -13.79
N LEU A 209 -17.80 2.50 -12.47
CA LEU A 209 -18.80 1.59 -11.90
C LEU A 209 -20.18 1.84 -12.51
N ASN A 210 -20.56 3.11 -12.72
CA ASN A 210 -21.87 3.50 -13.24
C ASN A 210 -22.20 2.84 -14.59
N LYS A 211 -21.19 2.57 -15.42
CA LYS A 211 -21.36 1.90 -16.73
C LYS A 211 -21.72 0.41 -16.59
N SER A 212 -21.44 -0.19 -15.44
CA SER A 212 -21.59 -1.62 -15.20
C SER A 212 -22.86 -1.97 -14.43
N LEU A 213 -23.50 -1.02 -13.74
CA LEU A 213 -24.61 -1.27 -12.80
C LEU A 213 -25.81 -1.97 -13.45
N SER A 214 -26.27 -1.52 -14.63
CA SER A 214 -27.42 -2.16 -15.30
C SER A 214 -27.14 -3.62 -15.65
N TYR A 215 -25.99 -3.88 -16.28
CA TYR A 215 -25.56 -5.24 -16.63
C TYR A 215 -25.38 -6.12 -15.40
N LEU A 216 -24.87 -5.55 -14.30
CA LEU A 216 -24.64 -6.24 -13.04
C LEU A 216 -25.97 -6.70 -12.41
N ARG A 217 -26.98 -5.82 -12.43
CA ARG A 217 -28.33 -6.09 -11.92
C ARG A 217 -29.05 -7.17 -12.74
N GLU A 218 -28.96 -7.10 -14.07
CA GLU A 218 -29.67 -8.01 -14.98
C GLU A 218 -29.08 -9.44 -15.02
N ASN A 219 -27.87 -9.64 -14.50
CA ASN A 219 -27.13 -10.90 -14.65
C ASN A 219 -26.62 -11.50 -13.32
N ILE A 220 -27.23 -11.14 -12.19
CA ILE A 220 -26.80 -11.49 -10.82
C ILE A 220 -26.54 -13.00 -10.60
N ASP A 221 -27.22 -13.87 -11.35
CA ASP A 221 -27.10 -15.32 -11.22
C ASP A 221 -25.87 -15.92 -11.93
N LYS A 222 -25.05 -15.14 -12.64
CA LYS A 222 -23.92 -15.65 -13.43
C LYS A 222 -22.56 -15.62 -12.71
N TYR A 223 -22.43 -14.92 -11.59
CA TYR A 223 -21.16 -14.68 -10.90
C TYR A 223 -21.38 -14.34 -9.43
N ILE A 224 -20.35 -14.51 -8.60
CA ILE A 224 -20.33 -14.02 -7.22
C ILE A 224 -19.94 -12.54 -7.19
N ILE A 225 -20.62 -11.73 -6.37
CA ILE A 225 -20.35 -10.29 -6.25
C ILE A 225 -19.64 -10.00 -4.93
N ALA A 226 -18.40 -9.55 -5.01
CA ALA A 226 -17.61 -9.13 -3.86
C ALA A 226 -17.33 -7.64 -3.97
N SER A 227 -17.75 -6.86 -2.98
CA SER A 227 -17.58 -5.40 -3.01
C SER A 227 -16.58 -4.90 -1.96
N VAL A 228 -15.90 -3.82 -2.29
CA VAL A 228 -15.27 -2.95 -1.28
C VAL A 228 -16.35 -2.11 -0.59
N GLY A 229 -16.10 -1.69 0.66
CA GLY A 229 -17.05 -0.86 1.41
C GLY A 229 -17.58 0.37 0.65
N THR A 230 -16.71 1.09 -0.07
CA THR A 230 -17.09 2.32 -0.79
C THR A 230 -18.00 2.07 -1.98
N ALA A 231 -18.08 0.83 -2.48
CA ALA A 231 -18.97 0.45 -3.57
C ALA A 231 -20.34 -0.03 -3.09
N LEU A 232 -20.55 -0.17 -1.77
CA LEU A 232 -21.78 -0.72 -1.24
C LEU A 232 -23.00 0.16 -1.52
N THR A 233 -22.95 1.45 -1.17
CA THR A 233 -24.09 2.37 -1.38
C THR A 233 -24.53 2.44 -2.85
N PRO A 234 -23.64 2.66 -3.84
CA PRO A 234 -24.04 2.67 -5.25
C PRO A 234 -24.68 1.34 -5.72
N LEU A 235 -24.24 0.20 -5.18
CA LEU A 235 -24.84 -1.10 -5.50
C LEU A 235 -26.26 -1.20 -4.94
N ILE A 236 -26.46 -0.88 -3.66
CA ILE A 236 -27.78 -0.96 -3.02
C ILE A 236 -28.79 -0.01 -3.67
N GLU A 237 -28.39 1.23 -3.96
CA GLU A 237 -29.25 2.22 -4.64
C GLU A 237 -29.70 1.75 -6.04
N ASN A 238 -28.95 0.84 -6.65
CA ASN A 238 -29.30 0.24 -7.95
C ASN A 238 -29.95 -1.15 -7.81
N GLY A 239 -30.37 -1.55 -6.60
CA GLY A 239 -31.05 -2.81 -6.33
C GLY A 239 -30.13 -4.03 -6.43
N ILE A 240 -28.83 -3.87 -6.18
CA ILE A 240 -27.82 -4.93 -6.29
C ILE A 240 -27.29 -5.26 -4.90
N ILE A 241 -27.56 -6.47 -4.42
CA ILE A 241 -27.04 -6.94 -3.13
C ILE A 241 -25.77 -7.77 -3.40
N PRO A 242 -24.58 -7.32 -2.91
CA PRO A 242 -23.37 -8.11 -3.05
C PRO A 242 -23.44 -9.40 -2.23
N ASP A 243 -22.72 -10.44 -2.66
CA ASP A 243 -22.62 -11.69 -1.92
C ASP A 243 -21.82 -11.53 -0.63
N PHE A 244 -20.87 -10.58 -0.59
CA PHE A 244 -20.20 -10.10 0.62
C PHE A 244 -19.47 -8.77 0.37
N VAL A 245 -19.13 -8.08 1.47
CA VAL A 245 -18.33 -6.85 1.46
C VAL A 245 -17.05 -7.03 2.28
N LEU A 246 -15.95 -6.41 1.85
CA LEU A 246 -14.68 -6.36 2.60
C LEU A 246 -14.37 -4.92 3.05
N ILE A 247 -13.94 -4.75 4.30
CA ILE A 247 -13.47 -3.46 4.85
C ILE A 247 -12.18 -3.63 5.68
N THR A 248 -11.26 -2.67 5.54
CA THR A 248 -9.96 -2.73 6.23
C THR A 248 -9.53 -1.41 6.87
N ASP A 249 -10.30 -0.33 6.71
CA ASP A 249 -9.87 1.02 7.11
C ASP A 249 -9.92 1.22 8.64
N PRO A 250 -8.84 1.70 9.26
CA PRO A 250 -8.79 1.95 10.70
C PRO A 250 -9.55 3.22 11.14
N SER A 251 -9.97 4.08 10.22
CA SER A 251 -10.68 5.32 10.52
C SER A 251 -12.14 5.08 10.94
N GLU A 252 -12.61 5.79 11.96
CA GLU A 252 -14.02 5.76 12.37
C GLU A 252 -14.97 6.17 11.23
N LYS A 253 -14.54 7.08 10.35
CA LYS A 253 -15.34 7.60 9.22
C LYS A 253 -15.84 6.51 8.27
N ILE A 254 -15.18 5.35 8.25
CA ILE A 254 -15.57 4.23 7.40
C ILE A 254 -17.01 3.74 7.66
N ILE A 255 -17.56 4.02 8.84
CA ILE A 255 -18.94 3.66 9.22
C ILE A 255 -19.97 4.47 8.41
N GLU A 256 -19.62 5.67 7.96
CA GLU A 256 -20.53 6.55 7.22
C GLU A 256 -21.04 5.90 5.92
N GLN A 257 -20.28 4.98 5.33
CA GLN A 257 -20.68 4.22 4.14
C GLN A 257 -21.90 3.32 4.36
N PHE A 258 -22.28 3.06 5.62
CA PHE A 258 -23.40 2.21 5.97
C PHE A 258 -24.66 2.98 6.40
N TYR A 259 -24.55 4.28 6.69
CA TYR A 259 -25.67 5.05 7.25
C TYR A 259 -26.89 5.14 6.34
N GLN A 260 -26.69 5.04 5.03
CA GLN A 260 -27.75 5.13 4.02
C GLN A 260 -28.26 3.74 3.58
N VAL A 261 -27.80 2.66 4.20
CA VAL A 261 -28.21 1.30 3.85
C VAL A 261 -29.09 0.74 4.96
N ASP A 262 -30.27 0.26 4.60
CA ASP A 262 -31.21 -0.32 5.56
C ASP A 262 -30.58 -1.49 6.33
N ASN A 263 -30.84 -1.56 7.63
CA ASN A 263 -30.29 -2.60 8.50
C ASN A 263 -30.69 -4.02 8.07
N GLU A 264 -31.88 -4.20 7.49
CA GLU A 264 -32.31 -5.50 6.94
C GLU A 264 -31.42 -5.93 5.77
N ILE A 265 -31.09 -5.00 4.88
CA ILE A 265 -30.16 -5.24 3.77
C ILE A 265 -28.77 -5.56 4.31
N LEU A 266 -28.24 -4.75 5.23
CA LEU A 266 -26.94 -4.99 5.86
C LEU A 266 -26.88 -6.33 6.59
N THR A 267 -27.97 -6.75 7.22
CA THR A 267 -28.06 -8.05 7.90
C THR A 267 -27.88 -9.21 6.92
N SER A 268 -28.35 -9.06 5.69
CA SER A 268 -28.26 -10.07 4.63
C SER A 268 -26.88 -10.18 3.97
N ILE A 269 -25.97 -9.23 4.24
CA ILE A 269 -24.66 -9.15 3.61
C ILE A 269 -23.58 -9.51 4.64
N PRO A 270 -22.78 -10.56 4.40
CA PRO A 270 -21.61 -10.84 5.22
C PRO A 270 -20.53 -9.77 5.07
N LEU A 271 -20.00 -9.29 6.20
CA LEU A 271 -18.86 -8.41 6.30
C LEU A 271 -17.58 -9.20 6.61
N PHE A 272 -16.66 -9.22 5.66
CA PHE A 272 -15.27 -9.58 5.92
C PHE A 272 -14.49 -8.34 6.34
N TYR A 273 -13.55 -8.50 7.28
CA TYR A 273 -12.75 -7.37 7.75
C TYR A 273 -11.38 -7.78 8.27
N PHE A 274 -10.42 -6.85 8.30
CA PHE A 274 -9.16 -7.06 9.04
C PHE A 274 -9.28 -6.58 10.48
N GLY A 275 -8.59 -7.25 11.40
CA GLY A 275 -8.61 -6.89 12.82
C GLY A 275 -8.22 -5.44 13.10
N THR A 276 -7.51 -4.77 12.19
CA THR A 276 -7.15 -3.34 12.31
C THR A 276 -8.28 -2.35 12.02
N VAL A 277 -9.44 -2.81 11.54
CA VAL A 277 -10.59 -1.93 11.25
C VAL A 277 -11.03 -1.21 12.53
N HIS A 278 -11.60 -0.01 12.40
CA HIS A 278 -12.10 0.72 13.57
C HIS A 278 -13.14 -0.12 14.35
N PRO A 279 -13.01 -0.34 15.68
CA PRO A 279 -13.89 -1.24 16.44
C PRO A 279 -15.38 -0.90 16.44
N LYS A 280 -15.72 0.39 16.21
CA LYS A 280 -17.11 0.81 16.05
C LYS A 280 -17.78 0.20 14.81
N VAL A 281 -17.04 -0.14 13.74
CA VAL A 281 -17.57 -0.87 12.58
C VAL A 281 -18.16 -2.22 13.00
N ILE A 282 -17.42 -2.96 13.82
CA ILE A 282 -17.83 -4.29 14.29
C ILE A 282 -19.08 -4.21 15.17
N SER A 283 -19.22 -3.11 15.90
CA SER A 283 -20.35 -2.88 16.81
C SER A 283 -21.58 -2.33 16.07
N PHE A 284 -21.38 -1.56 15.00
CA PHE A 284 -22.43 -0.97 14.17
C PHE A 284 -23.03 -1.97 13.17
N TYR A 285 -22.20 -2.77 12.50
CA TYR A 285 -22.65 -3.60 11.38
C TYR A 285 -23.53 -4.78 11.86
N PRO A 286 -24.81 -4.89 11.44
CA PRO A 286 -25.75 -5.87 11.99
C PRO A 286 -25.58 -7.28 11.42
N GLY A 287 -25.04 -7.41 10.20
CA GLY A 287 -24.84 -8.69 9.53
C GLY A 287 -23.72 -9.56 10.11
N LYS A 288 -23.54 -10.73 9.51
CA LYS A 288 -22.47 -11.67 9.88
C LYS A 288 -21.10 -11.02 9.66
N LYS A 289 -20.19 -11.18 10.61
CA LYS A 289 -18.86 -10.56 10.61
C LYS A 289 -17.78 -11.63 10.70
N ILE A 290 -16.85 -11.64 9.75
CA ILE A 290 -15.75 -12.61 9.69
C ILE A 290 -14.42 -11.86 9.65
N MET A 291 -13.58 -12.07 10.67
CA MET A 291 -12.26 -11.47 10.72
C MET A 291 -11.27 -12.27 9.87
N LEU A 292 -10.68 -11.61 8.88
CA LEU A 292 -9.57 -12.09 8.09
C LEU A 292 -8.23 -11.66 8.71
N LEU A 293 -7.18 -12.44 8.48
CA LEU A 293 -5.85 -12.19 9.05
C LEU A 293 -4.94 -11.61 7.98
N GLN A 294 -4.50 -10.37 8.18
CA GLN A 294 -3.69 -9.65 7.20
C GLN A 294 -2.22 -10.03 7.28
N LYS A 295 -1.57 -10.19 6.13
CA LYS A 295 -0.12 -10.38 6.03
C LYS A 295 0.61 -9.08 6.39
N GLY A 296 1.75 -9.19 7.08
CA GLY A 296 2.60 -8.07 7.48
C GLY A 296 2.22 -7.43 8.81
N MET A 297 1.22 -7.96 9.53
CA MET A 297 0.88 -7.57 10.89
C MET A 297 1.15 -8.71 11.86
N GLU A 298 2.06 -8.49 12.79
CA GLU A 298 2.54 -9.47 13.78
C GLU A 298 1.41 -10.22 14.49
N LEU A 299 0.46 -9.51 15.11
CA LEU A 299 -0.67 -10.12 15.82
C LEU A 299 -1.57 -10.99 14.90
N ALA A 300 -1.70 -10.61 13.63
CA ALA A 300 -2.46 -11.38 12.66
C ALA A 300 -1.69 -12.63 12.20
N GLU A 301 -0.38 -12.52 12.02
CA GLU A 301 0.51 -13.62 11.64
C GLU A 301 0.61 -14.67 12.75
N GLU A 302 0.76 -14.26 14.01
CA GLU A 302 0.71 -15.15 15.17
C GLU A 302 -0.62 -15.91 15.24
N MET A 303 -1.73 -15.19 15.04
CA MET A 303 -3.06 -15.79 15.05
C MET A 303 -3.26 -16.74 13.86
N ALA A 304 -2.68 -16.43 12.70
CA ALA A 304 -2.77 -17.27 11.51
C ALA A 304 -2.03 -18.59 11.72
N VAL A 305 -0.83 -18.54 12.30
CA VAL A 305 -0.07 -19.75 12.67
C VAL A 305 -0.85 -20.58 13.69
N LYS A 306 -1.38 -19.94 14.74
CA LYS A 306 -2.12 -20.64 15.81
C LYS A 306 -3.38 -21.35 15.31
N ASN A 307 -4.07 -20.78 14.31
CA ASN A 307 -5.34 -21.31 13.81
C ASN A 307 -5.20 -22.03 12.45
N GLU A 308 -3.97 -22.18 11.94
CA GLU A 308 -3.68 -22.77 10.63
C GLU A 308 -4.46 -22.11 9.48
N LEU A 309 -4.58 -20.77 9.54
CA LEU A 309 -5.32 -19.99 8.56
C LEU A 309 -4.40 -19.28 7.57
N PRO A 310 -4.79 -19.17 6.28
CA PRO A 310 -4.01 -18.44 5.30
C PRO A 310 -4.09 -16.93 5.54
N LEU A 311 -2.95 -16.25 5.46
CA LEU A 311 -2.85 -14.79 5.52
C LEU A 311 -3.26 -14.10 4.22
N ILE A 312 -3.97 -12.98 4.34
CA ILE A 312 -4.42 -12.16 3.20
C ILE A 312 -3.39 -11.10 2.85
N ASP A 313 -2.94 -11.05 1.58
CA ASP A 313 -2.08 -9.98 1.07
C ASP A 313 -2.91 -8.72 0.84
N THR A 314 -2.48 -7.59 1.41
CA THR A 314 -3.31 -6.39 1.48
C THR A 314 -3.05 -5.41 0.35
N GLY A 315 -1.84 -5.39 -0.24
CA GLY A 315 -1.43 -4.45 -1.29
C GLY A 315 -1.60 -2.95 -1.01
N GLY A 316 -1.97 -2.56 0.22
CA GLY A 316 -2.26 -1.18 0.62
C GLY A 316 -3.66 -0.66 0.29
N SER A 317 -4.56 -1.48 -0.27
CA SER A 317 -5.94 -1.09 -0.60
C SER A 317 -6.93 -2.20 -0.25
N VAL A 318 -8.19 -1.84 0.04
CA VAL A 318 -9.28 -2.81 0.22
C VAL A 318 -9.44 -3.67 -1.04
N ALA A 319 -9.31 -3.08 -2.23
CA ALA A 319 -9.46 -3.81 -3.49
C ALA A 319 -8.37 -4.86 -3.72
N THR A 320 -7.13 -4.58 -3.30
CA THR A 320 -6.02 -5.53 -3.41
C THR A 320 -6.20 -6.69 -2.42
N ALA A 321 -6.65 -6.40 -1.19
CA ALA A 321 -7.05 -7.43 -0.23
C ALA A 321 -8.23 -8.28 -0.72
N LEU A 322 -9.22 -7.65 -1.35
CA LEU A 322 -10.40 -8.33 -1.90
C LEU A 322 -10.03 -9.25 -3.05
N LEU A 323 -9.09 -8.86 -3.90
CA LEU A 323 -8.56 -9.72 -4.95
C LEU A 323 -7.91 -10.97 -4.37
N ASP A 324 -7.01 -10.80 -3.39
CA ASP A 324 -6.34 -11.93 -2.76
C ASP A 324 -7.32 -12.85 -2.02
N TRP A 325 -8.34 -12.27 -1.40
CA TRP A 325 -9.40 -13.05 -0.76
C TRP A 325 -10.21 -13.86 -1.77
N LEU A 326 -10.63 -13.27 -2.89
CA LEU A 326 -11.31 -13.99 -3.97
C LEU A 326 -10.49 -15.15 -4.52
N VAL A 327 -9.18 -14.97 -4.65
CA VAL A 327 -8.26 -16.05 -5.06
C VAL A 327 -8.23 -17.18 -4.04
N LYS A 328 -8.19 -16.88 -2.74
CA LYS A 328 -8.21 -17.86 -1.65
C LYS A 328 -9.55 -18.58 -1.48
N LEU A 329 -10.65 -17.90 -1.79
CA LEU A 329 -11.95 -18.53 -1.95
C LEU A 329 -11.99 -19.47 -3.18
N GLY A 330 -10.96 -19.50 -4.02
CA GLY A 330 -10.81 -20.44 -5.13
C GLY A 330 -11.34 -19.94 -6.48
N ALA A 331 -11.75 -18.67 -6.59
CA ALA A 331 -12.24 -18.12 -7.85
C ALA A 331 -11.16 -18.19 -8.93
N LYS A 332 -11.48 -18.82 -10.07
CA LYS A 332 -10.54 -19.00 -11.21
C LYS A 332 -10.74 -17.99 -12.33
N GLN A 333 -11.81 -17.21 -12.27
CA GLN A 333 -12.08 -16.10 -13.18
C GLN A 333 -12.57 -14.91 -12.36
N ILE A 334 -11.80 -13.82 -12.36
CA ILE A 334 -12.10 -12.62 -11.56
C ILE A 334 -12.17 -11.42 -12.49
N CYS A 335 -13.31 -10.73 -12.51
CA CYS A 335 -13.56 -9.55 -13.30
C CYS A 335 -13.59 -8.30 -12.41
N PHE A 336 -12.89 -7.25 -12.82
CA PHE A 336 -12.81 -5.98 -12.10
C PHE A 336 -13.76 -4.96 -12.75
N ILE A 337 -14.64 -4.36 -11.94
CA ILE A 337 -15.47 -3.21 -12.35
C ILE A 337 -15.32 -2.07 -11.34
N GLY A 338 -15.36 -0.83 -11.82
CA GLY A 338 -15.09 0.35 -10.99
C GLY A 338 -13.69 0.37 -10.37
N GLN A 339 -12.75 -0.42 -10.91
CA GLN A 339 -11.37 -0.49 -10.44
C GLN A 339 -10.48 0.49 -11.24
N ASP A 340 -10.89 1.76 -11.27
CA ASP A 340 -10.35 2.74 -12.22
C ASP A 340 -8.84 2.92 -12.10
N LEU A 341 -8.30 2.97 -10.87
CA LEU A 341 -6.86 3.19 -10.60
C LEU A 341 -6.29 4.43 -11.29
N ALA A 342 -7.18 5.35 -11.63
CA ALA A 342 -6.96 6.57 -12.37
C ALA A 342 -8.17 7.49 -12.19
N TYR A 343 -7.99 8.75 -12.53
CA TYR A 343 -9.07 9.73 -12.56
C TYR A 343 -9.72 9.74 -13.94
N THR A 344 -10.65 8.81 -14.13
CA THR A 344 -11.51 8.73 -15.32
C THR A 344 -12.21 10.07 -15.51
N ASN A 345 -12.12 10.67 -16.70
CA ASN A 345 -12.65 12.01 -17.01
C ASN A 345 -12.14 13.15 -16.10
N ASN A 346 -11.00 12.97 -15.42
CA ASN A 346 -10.49 13.88 -14.38
C ASN A 346 -11.37 13.96 -13.11
N GLU A 347 -12.25 12.98 -12.89
CA GLU A 347 -13.08 12.86 -11.69
C GLU A 347 -12.35 12.06 -10.62
N THR A 348 -12.37 12.53 -9.37
CA THR A 348 -11.69 11.82 -8.26
C THR A 348 -12.44 10.61 -7.72
N HIS A 349 -13.77 10.66 -7.76
CA HIS A 349 -14.70 9.66 -7.25
C HIS A 349 -15.98 9.70 -8.09
N ASN A 350 -16.96 8.83 -7.84
CA ASN A 350 -18.27 8.91 -8.48
C ASN A 350 -19.01 10.22 -8.12
N PRO A 351 -19.72 10.87 -9.06
CA PRO A 351 -20.63 11.97 -8.76
C PRO A 351 -21.62 11.57 -7.66
N GLY A 352 -21.78 12.43 -6.65
CA GLY A 352 -22.66 12.17 -5.50
C GLY A 352 -21.98 11.52 -4.29
N THR A 353 -20.71 11.10 -4.40
CA THR A 353 -19.92 10.67 -3.23
C THR A 353 -19.35 11.88 -2.47
N HIS A 354 -19.17 11.74 -1.15
CA HIS A 354 -18.72 12.85 -0.28
C HIS A 354 -17.40 13.52 -0.72
N ASN A 355 -16.53 12.79 -1.43
CA ASN A 355 -15.22 13.27 -1.87
C ASN A 355 -15.12 13.57 -3.39
N TYR A 356 -16.26 13.70 -4.08
CA TYR A 356 -16.28 14.01 -5.51
C TYR A 356 -15.67 15.39 -5.81
N ARG A 357 -14.68 15.44 -6.70
CA ARG A 357 -14.16 16.68 -7.31
C ARG A 357 -13.64 16.42 -8.73
N ILE A 358 -13.63 17.46 -9.54
CA ILE A 358 -12.97 17.47 -10.85
C ILE A 358 -11.58 18.09 -10.68
N ILE A 359 -10.56 17.42 -11.23
CA ILE A 359 -9.17 17.89 -11.18
C ILE A 359 -9.00 19.07 -12.13
N LYS A 360 -8.54 20.19 -11.59
CA LYS A 360 -8.29 21.40 -12.38
C LYS A 360 -6.98 21.30 -13.16
N LYS A 361 -6.87 22.08 -14.23
CA LYS A 361 -5.73 22.03 -15.16
C LYS A 361 -4.40 22.38 -14.47
N GLU A 362 -4.45 23.27 -13.48
CA GLU A 362 -3.31 23.73 -12.70
C GLU A 362 -2.76 22.63 -11.78
N GLU A 363 -3.59 21.65 -11.42
CA GLU A 363 -3.19 20.53 -10.56
C GLU A 363 -2.59 19.36 -11.38
N MET A 364 -2.74 19.35 -12.71
CA MET A 364 -2.37 18.21 -13.56
C MET A 364 -0.88 17.86 -13.51
N SER A 365 0.00 18.81 -13.18
CA SER A 365 1.45 18.59 -13.03
C SER A 365 1.82 17.71 -11.83
N PHE A 366 0.93 17.57 -10.84
CA PHE A 366 1.14 16.76 -9.64
C PHE A 366 0.70 15.29 -9.80
N TYR A 367 0.16 14.92 -10.97
CA TYR A 367 -0.35 13.58 -11.23
C TYR A 367 0.52 12.83 -12.26
N HIS A 368 0.59 11.51 -12.11
CA HIS A 368 1.22 10.61 -13.07
C HIS A 368 0.28 10.36 -14.25
N LYS A 369 0.86 9.93 -15.38
CA LYS A 369 0.10 9.48 -16.56
C LYS A 369 0.36 8.01 -16.83
N VAL A 370 -0.70 7.23 -16.96
CA VAL A 370 -0.65 5.81 -17.32
C VAL A 370 -1.51 5.55 -18.56
N ASP A 371 -1.29 4.41 -19.23
CA ASP A 371 -2.14 4.01 -20.35
C ASP A 371 -3.61 3.91 -19.90
N ASN A 372 -4.50 4.46 -20.71
CA ASN A 372 -5.94 4.32 -20.50
C ASN A 372 -6.39 2.89 -20.80
N TYR A 373 -7.59 2.53 -20.33
CA TYR A 373 -8.19 1.21 -20.53
C TYR A 373 -8.08 0.66 -21.97
N PHE A 374 -8.23 1.52 -22.98
CA PHE A 374 -8.20 1.15 -24.40
C PHE A 374 -6.78 0.99 -24.98
N GLY A 375 -5.73 1.35 -24.23
CA GLY A 375 -4.34 1.31 -24.68
C GLY A 375 -3.99 2.32 -25.78
N ASN A 376 -4.88 3.26 -26.10
CA ASN A 376 -4.74 4.22 -27.19
C ASN A 376 -4.50 5.66 -26.71
N GLY A 377 -4.34 5.86 -25.40
CA GLY A 377 -4.18 7.17 -24.79
C GLY A 377 -3.69 7.08 -23.35
N LYS A 378 -3.67 8.22 -22.65
CA LYS A 378 -3.25 8.30 -21.26
C LYS A 378 -4.37 8.81 -20.35
N VAL A 379 -4.34 8.41 -19.08
CA VAL A 379 -5.22 8.90 -18.01
C VAL A 379 -4.37 9.32 -16.80
N LEU A 380 -4.85 10.31 -16.03
CA LEU A 380 -4.18 10.79 -14.82
C LEU A 380 -4.34 9.80 -13.67
N THR A 381 -3.31 9.67 -12.83
CA THR A 381 -3.36 8.84 -11.62
C THR A 381 -2.46 9.43 -10.53
N THR A 382 -2.74 9.12 -9.26
CA THR A 382 -1.88 9.52 -8.13
C THR A 382 -0.78 8.49 -7.87
N THR A 383 0.21 8.85 -7.05
CA THR A 383 1.24 7.90 -6.59
C THR A 383 0.60 6.66 -5.94
N ASN A 384 -0.42 6.83 -5.08
CA ASN A 384 -1.09 5.70 -4.41
C ASN A 384 -1.84 4.79 -5.39
N LEU A 385 -2.61 5.36 -6.32
CA LEU A 385 -3.33 4.57 -7.33
C LEU A 385 -2.38 3.85 -8.29
N LEU A 386 -1.24 4.48 -8.63
CA LEU A 386 -0.18 3.86 -9.40
C LEU A 386 0.47 2.68 -8.65
N LEU A 387 0.70 2.81 -7.34
CA LEU A 387 1.20 1.71 -6.51
C LEU A 387 0.23 0.53 -6.49
N TYR A 388 -1.07 0.78 -6.34
CA TYR A 388 -2.09 -0.28 -6.39
C TYR A 388 -2.12 -0.93 -7.77
N LYS A 389 -2.10 -0.16 -8.86
CA LYS A 389 -2.01 -0.68 -10.22
C LYS A 389 -0.81 -1.63 -10.38
N ASN A 390 0.38 -1.19 -9.97
CA ASN A 390 1.58 -2.02 -10.05
C ASN A 390 1.47 -3.28 -9.18
N TRP A 391 0.78 -3.20 -8.03
CA TRP A 391 0.50 -4.37 -7.21
C TRP A 391 -0.41 -5.37 -7.94
N PHE A 392 -1.52 -4.91 -8.55
CA PHE A 392 -2.42 -5.75 -9.35
C PHE A 392 -1.67 -6.47 -10.46
N GLU A 393 -0.86 -5.76 -11.24
CA GLU A 393 -0.09 -6.34 -12.36
C GLU A 393 0.90 -7.42 -11.88
N LYS A 394 1.60 -7.16 -10.77
CA LYS A 394 2.50 -8.15 -10.15
C LYS A 394 1.75 -9.35 -9.58
N TYR A 395 0.61 -9.11 -8.95
CA TYR A 395 -0.23 -10.15 -8.36
C TYR A 395 -0.76 -11.08 -9.46
N ILE A 396 -1.27 -10.51 -10.56
CA ILE A 396 -1.74 -11.24 -11.75
C ILE A 396 -0.61 -12.09 -12.33
N GLN A 397 0.59 -11.52 -12.50
CA GLN A 397 1.75 -12.24 -13.04
C GLN A 397 2.13 -13.48 -12.21
N LYS A 398 1.94 -13.43 -10.89
CA LYS A 398 2.21 -14.55 -9.97
C LYS A 398 1.13 -15.65 -10.04
N HIS A 399 -0.09 -15.33 -10.46
CA HIS A 399 -1.24 -16.24 -10.42
C HIS A 399 -1.67 -16.71 -11.83
N LYS A 400 -0.76 -17.36 -12.56
CA LYS A 400 -0.96 -17.78 -13.97
C LYS A 400 -2.14 -18.75 -14.20
N GLY A 401 -2.63 -19.42 -13.16
CA GLY A 401 -3.79 -20.33 -13.23
C GLY A 401 -5.15 -19.65 -13.06
N ILE A 402 -5.20 -18.33 -12.98
CA ILE A 402 -6.41 -17.55 -12.75
C ILE A 402 -6.56 -16.55 -13.90
N LYS A 403 -7.78 -16.47 -14.44
CA LYS A 403 -8.12 -15.51 -15.48
C LYS A 403 -8.57 -14.20 -14.83
N PHE A 404 -7.80 -13.14 -15.03
CA PHE A 404 -8.15 -11.80 -14.59
C PHE A 404 -8.69 -10.99 -15.77
N VAL A 405 -9.82 -10.32 -15.57
CA VAL A 405 -10.48 -9.51 -16.58
C VAL A 405 -10.62 -8.10 -16.04
N ASN A 406 -10.06 -7.13 -16.76
CA ASN A 406 -10.32 -5.72 -16.52
C ASN A 406 -11.52 -5.30 -17.39
N ALA A 407 -12.65 -5.01 -16.76
CA ALA A 407 -13.86 -4.49 -17.41
C ALA A 407 -14.18 -3.05 -16.98
N THR A 408 -13.15 -2.33 -16.53
CA THR A 408 -13.27 -0.96 -16.01
C THR A 408 -13.09 0.06 -17.15
N GLU A 409 -14.14 0.19 -17.98
CA GLU A 409 -14.15 1.04 -19.17
C GLU A 409 -14.04 2.54 -18.82
N GLY A 410 -12.80 3.04 -18.72
CA GLY A 410 -12.49 4.43 -18.38
C GLY A 410 -11.25 4.58 -17.50
N GLY A 411 -10.87 3.52 -16.79
CA GLY A 411 -9.73 3.50 -15.88
C GLY A 411 -8.37 3.30 -16.57
N ALA A 412 -7.39 2.88 -15.79
CA ALA A 412 -6.06 2.53 -16.24
C ALA A 412 -6.02 1.14 -16.93
N TYR A 413 -5.08 0.99 -17.86
CA TYR A 413 -4.72 -0.31 -18.41
C TYR A 413 -3.97 -1.15 -17.36
N ILE A 414 -4.50 -2.30 -16.97
CA ILE A 414 -3.85 -3.23 -16.03
C ILE A 414 -3.15 -4.37 -16.80
N LYS A 415 -1.82 -4.33 -16.91
CA LYS A 415 -1.02 -5.34 -17.58
C LYS A 415 -1.22 -6.73 -16.99
N GLY A 416 -1.45 -7.72 -17.87
CA GLY A 416 -1.67 -9.12 -17.50
C GLY A 416 -3.14 -9.50 -17.32
N ALA A 417 -4.03 -8.54 -17.13
CA ALA A 417 -5.47 -8.77 -17.25
C ALA A 417 -5.90 -8.75 -18.73
N GLU A 418 -6.97 -9.47 -19.04
CA GLU A 418 -7.67 -9.32 -20.32
C GLU A 418 -8.59 -8.10 -20.26
N HIS A 419 -8.58 -7.24 -21.29
CA HIS A 419 -9.44 -6.05 -21.37
C HIS A 419 -10.60 -6.30 -22.33
N ILE A 420 -11.81 -6.38 -21.78
CA ILE A 420 -13.07 -6.51 -22.52
C ILE A 420 -14.16 -5.74 -21.77
N SER A 421 -15.17 -5.25 -22.50
CA SER A 421 -16.30 -4.58 -21.83
C SER A 421 -17.00 -5.53 -20.86
N PHE A 422 -17.66 -4.97 -19.84
CA PHE A 422 -18.39 -5.80 -18.90
C PHE A 422 -19.50 -6.60 -19.60
N GLU A 423 -20.16 -6.00 -20.59
CA GLU A 423 -21.12 -6.70 -21.45
C GLU A 423 -20.50 -7.91 -22.17
N GLN A 424 -19.30 -7.77 -22.75
CA GLN A 424 -18.60 -8.88 -23.40
C GLN A 424 -18.23 -9.98 -22.41
N PHE A 425 -17.81 -9.61 -21.19
CA PHE A 425 -17.56 -10.57 -20.12
C PHE A 425 -18.82 -11.38 -19.79
N ILE A 426 -19.96 -10.71 -19.60
CA ILE A 426 -21.26 -11.34 -19.33
C ILE A 426 -21.68 -12.29 -20.45
N LYS A 427 -21.49 -11.90 -21.72
CA LYS A 427 -21.77 -12.76 -22.89
C LYS A 427 -20.91 -14.02 -22.89
N ARG A 428 -19.71 -14.01 -22.34
CA ARG A 428 -18.84 -15.20 -22.23
C ARG A 428 -19.27 -16.15 -21.12
N LEU A 429 -20.03 -15.69 -20.14
CA LEU A 429 -20.59 -16.52 -19.06
C LEU A 429 -21.86 -17.28 -19.48
N ASN A 430 -22.26 -17.25 -20.77
CA ASN A 430 -23.47 -17.92 -21.27
C ASN A 430 -23.62 -19.35 -20.69
N SER A 431 -24.83 -19.69 -20.22
CA SER A 431 -25.19 -20.93 -19.51
C SER A 431 -24.65 -21.12 -18.08
N THR A 432 -23.85 -20.19 -17.54
CA THR A 432 -23.40 -20.25 -16.14
C THR A 432 -24.50 -19.80 -15.19
N ASN A 433 -24.80 -20.60 -14.17
CA ASN A 433 -25.67 -20.23 -13.06
C ASN A 433 -24.99 -20.58 -11.73
N VAL A 434 -24.69 -19.58 -10.92
CA VAL A 434 -23.97 -19.74 -9.65
C VAL A 434 -24.90 -19.86 -8.43
N ARG A 435 -26.22 -19.89 -8.61
CA ARG A 435 -27.20 -19.87 -7.49
C ARG A 435 -26.97 -20.99 -6.48
N TYR A 436 -26.69 -22.21 -6.95
CA TYR A 436 -26.36 -23.33 -6.06
C TYR A 436 -25.08 -23.05 -5.25
N LYS A 437 -24.00 -22.65 -5.93
CA LYS A 437 -22.71 -22.34 -5.29
C LYS A 437 -22.82 -21.17 -4.31
N ARG A 438 -23.57 -20.12 -4.69
CA ARG A 438 -23.89 -18.97 -3.85
C ARG A 438 -24.59 -19.40 -2.57
N ASN A 439 -25.61 -20.25 -2.68
CA ASN A 439 -26.33 -20.75 -1.51
C ASN A 439 -25.42 -21.60 -0.60
N GLN A 440 -24.58 -22.46 -1.18
CA GLN A 440 -23.58 -23.22 -0.41
C GLN A 440 -22.61 -22.28 0.32
N PHE A 441 -22.11 -21.25 -0.36
CA PHE A 441 -21.22 -20.26 0.24
C PHE A 441 -21.88 -19.52 1.42
N LYS A 442 -23.13 -19.08 1.24
CA LYS A 442 -23.92 -18.44 2.31
C LYS A 442 -24.15 -19.39 3.49
N GLN A 443 -24.44 -20.67 3.23
CA GLN A 443 -24.59 -21.67 4.30
C GLN A 443 -23.29 -21.88 5.09
N LEU A 444 -22.13 -21.91 4.43
CA LEU A 444 -20.84 -22.00 5.11
C LEU A 444 -20.61 -20.79 6.02
N ILE A 445 -20.97 -19.58 5.56
CA ILE A 445 -20.87 -18.36 6.36
C ILE A 445 -21.79 -18.42 7.59
N GLU A 446 -23.01 -18.94 7.46
CA GLU A 446 -23.92 -19.07 8.60
C GLU A 446 -23.39 -20.00 9.69
N GLN A 447 -22.64 -21.04 9.29
CA GLN A 447 -22.03 -22.01 10.21
C GLN A 447 -20.85 -21.46 11.02
N LEU A 448 -20.29 -20.31 10.63
CA LEU A 448 -19.17 -19.68 11.35
C LEU A 448 -19.60 -19.06 12.67
#